data_AF-A0A392RSU8-F1
#
_entry.id   AF-A0A392RSU8-F1
#
_cell.length_a   1.000
_cell.length_b   1.000
_cell.length_c   1.000
_cell.angle_alpha   90.00
_cell.angle_beta   90.00
_cell.angle_gamma   90.00
#
_symmetry.space_group_name_H-M   'P 1'
#
loop_
_entity.id
_entity.type
_entity.pdbx_description
1 polymer ?
#
loop_
_entity_poly.entity_id
_entity_poly.type
_entity_poly.pdbx_seq_one_letter_code
_entity_poly.pdbx_strand_id
1 'polypeptide(L)'
;AEVFAVFASLKLEGGVKMEELAVVCEFPSVFPEDVSDVPPERELEFTIDLVPGTGLISTAPYRMSASELSELKKQLEELLEKKFIRPRVSPWGAPVLLVKKKDG
;
A
#
# COMPACT_ATOMS: atom_id res chain seq x y z
N ALA A 1 8.87 17.80 -7.38
CA ALA A 1 8.22 16.49 -7.21
C ALA A 1 8.04 15.75 -8.56
N GLU A 2 7.78 16.45 -9.67
CA GLU A 2 7.56 15.84 -10.99
C GLU A 2 8.81 15.21 -11.62
N VAL A 3 10.01 15.67 -11.26
CA VAL A 3 11.27 15.19 -11.84
C VAL A 3 11.56 13.71 -11.51
N PHE A 4 11.08 13.22 -10.36
CA PHE A 4 11.37 11.86 -9.87
C PHE A 4 10.60 10.79 -10.66
N ALA A 5 9.34 11.08 -11.03
CA ALA A 5 8.52 10.17 -11.83
C ALA A 5 9.01 10.12 -13.29
N VAL A 6 9.42 11.27 -13.84
CA VAL A 6 9.91 11.35 -15.23
C VAL A 6 11.23 10.58 -15.43
N PHE A 7 12.13 10.60 -14.44
CA PHE A 7 13.42 9.90 -14.55
C PHE A 7 13.29 8.37 -14.48
N ALA A 8 12.31 7.86 -13.72
CA ALA A 8 12.02 6.43 -13.63
C ALA A 8 11.39 5.88 -14.93
N SER A 9 10.47 6.63 -15.55
CA SER A 9 9.82 6.21 -16.81
C SER A 9 10.78 6.21 -18.01
N LEU A 10 11.73 7.15 -18.09
CA LEU A 10 12.69 7.21 -19.20
C LEU A 10 13.73 6.06 -19.18
N LYS A 11 13.91 5.38 -18.04
CA LYS A 11 14.96 4.37 -17.87
C LYS A 11 14.48 2.93 -17.94
N LEU A 12 13.18 2.69 -17.75
CA LEU A 12 12.57 1.37 -17.90
C LEU A 12 12.58 0.87 -19.36
N GLU A 13 12.62 1.77 -20.34
CA GLU A 13 12.73 1.41 -21.77
C GLU A 13 14.11 0.88 -22.16
N GLY A 14 15.14 1.03 -21.32
CA GLY A 14 16.55 0.74 -21.66
C GLY A 14 17.14 -0.57 -21.16
N GLY A 15 16.38 -1.44 -20.48
CA GLY A 15 16.89 -2.72 -19.96
C GLY A 15 17.96 -2.61 -18.84
N VAL A 16 18.16 -1.41 -18.29
CA VAL A 16 19.09 -1.16 -17.17
C VAL A 16 18.42 -1.61 -15.87
N LYS A 17 19.13 -2.41 -15.07
CA LYS A 17 18.67 -2.85 -13.76
C LYS A 17 18.68 -1.67 -12.78
N MET A 18 17.70 -1.59 -11.87
CA MET A 18 17.58 -0.46 -10.93
C MET A 18 18.83 -0.29 -10.06
N GLU A 19 19.51 -1.39 -9.76
CA GLU A 19 20.71 -1.46 -8.92
C GLU A 19 21.96 -0.89 -9.62
N GLU A 20 21.90 -0.61 -10.91
CA GLU A 20 22.99 -0.01 -11.69
C GLU A 20 22.86 1.52 -11.80
N LEU A 21 21.76 2.07 -11.26
CA LEU A 21 21.51 3.51 -11.29
C LEU A 21 22.29 4.19 -10.17
N ALA A 22 23.21 5.10 -10.53
CA ALA A 22 24.00 5.87 -9.57
C ALA A 22 23.17 6.46 -8.42
N VAL A 23 21.99 7.01 -8.72
CA VAL A 23 21.07 7.59 -7.72
C VAL A 23 20.51 6.52 -6.76
N VAL A 24 20.22 5.31 -7.23
CA VAL A 24 19.74 4.22 -6.36
C VAL A 24 20.86 3.75 -5.44
N CYS A 25 22.08 3.62 -5.98
CA CYS A 25 23.27 3.27 -5.20
C CYS A 25 23.64 4.35 -4.16
N GLU A 26 23.42 5.63 -4.48
CA GLU A 26 23.69 6.76 -3.58
C GLU A 26 22.69 6.83 -2.41
N PHE A 27 21.45 6.36 -2.61
CA PHE A 27 20.37 6.47 -1.61
C PHE A 27 19.72 5.12 -1.29
N PRO A 28 20.48 4.12 -0.79
CA PRO A 28 19.95 2.78 -0.55
C PRO A 28 18.83 2.75 0.50
N SER A 29 18.83 3.69 1.45
CA SER A 29 17.76 3.82 2.45
C SER A 29 16.45 4.36 1.90
N VAL A 30 16.47 5.02 0.73
CA VAL A 30 15.27 5.59 0.07
C VAL A 30 14.65 4.57 -0.88
N PHE A 31 15.45 3.62 -1.38
CA PHE A 31 15.03 2.58 -2.32
C PHE A 31 15.25 1.16 -1.75
N PRO A 32 14.64 0.81 -0.60
CA PRO A 32 14.71 -0.56 -0.11
C PRO A 32 13.89 -1.51 -1.00
N GLU A 33 14.28 -2.79 -1.02
CA GLU A 33 13.56 -3.83 -1.77
C GLU A 33 12.14 -4.06 -1.24
N ASP A 34 11.92 -3.90 0.07
CA ASP A 34 10.61 -3.94 0.71
C ASP A 34 10.48 -2.79 1.73
N VAL A 35 9.27 -2.26 1.88
CA VAL A 35 8.94 -1.22 2.86
C VAL A 35 8.46 -1.92 4.12
N SER A 36 9.35 -2.06 5.10
CA SER A 36 9.05 -2.72 6.38
C SER A 36 8.45 -1.79 7.44
N ASP A 37 8.70 -0.48 7.34
CA ASP A 37 8.35 0.47 8.38
C ASP A 37 7.28 1.47 7.93
N VAL A 38 6.40 1.81 8.88
CA VAL A 38 5.51 2.96 8.72
C VAL A 38 6.34 4.24 8.66
N PRO A 39 5.92 5.27 7.89
CA PRO A 39 6.60 6.55 7.90
C PRO A 39 6.75 7.08 9.33
N PRO A 40 7.87 7.73 9.66
CA PRO A 40 8.03 8.37 10.96
C PRO A 40 6.90 9.38 11.20
N GLU A 41 6.59 9.60 12.47
CA GLU A 41 5.59 10.59 12.88
C GLU A 41 5.92 11.94 12.24
N ARG A 42 4.97 12.47 11.49
CA ARG A 42 5.09 13.77 10.81
C ARG A 42 4.34 14.80 11.64
N GLU A 43 4.80 16.04 11.62
CA GLU A 43 4.11 17.16 12.27
C GLU A 43 2.69 17.39 11.73
N LEU A 44 2.41 16.90 10.52
CA LEU A 44 1.11 16.97 9.88
C LEU A 44 0.37 15.64 10.02
N GLU A 45 -0.75 15.66 10.74
CA GLU A 45 -1.71 14.56 10.74
C GLU A 45 -2.52 14.55 9.43
N PHE A 46 -2.68 13.37 8.84
CA PHE A 46 -3.60 13.19 7.72
C PHE A 46 -5.03 13.09 8.25
N THR A 47 -5.85 14.11 7.96
CA THR A 47 -7.28 14.11 8.27
C THR A 47 -8.10 13.83 7.01
N ILE A 48 -9.21 13.10 7.17
CA ILE A 48 -10.20 12.90 6.11
C ILE A 48 -11.43 13.73 6.48
N ASP A 49 -11.61 14.87 5.81
CA ASP A 49 -12.76 15.73 6.02
C ASP A 49 -14.01 15.13 5.36
N LEU A 50 -15.09 15.01 6.14
CA LEU A 50 -16.37 14.52 5.64
C LEU A 50 -17.24 15.70 5.19
N VAL A 51 -17.92 15.52 4.06
CA VAL A 51 -18.96 16.47 3.64
C VAL A 51 -20.10 16.43 4.68
N PRO A 52 -20.62 17.58 5.15
CA PRO A 52 -21.73 17.61 6.10
C PRO A 52 -22.93 16.79 5.60
N GLY A 53 -23.47 15.92 6.46
CA GLY A 53 -24.58 15.03 6.12
C GLY A 53 -24.17 13.68 5.51
N THR A 54 -22.86 13.40 5.37
CA THR A 54 -22.40 12.05 4.96
C THR A 54 -22.78 11.01 6.01
N GLY A 55 -23.64 10.07 5.63
CA GLY A 55 -24.01 8.93 6.47
C GLY A 55 -22.89 7.90 6.59
N LEU A 56 -22.99 7.04 7.61
CA LEU A 56 -22.04 5.93 7.80
C LEU A 56 -22.15 4.93 6.65
N ILE A 57 -21.02 4.58 6.02
CA ILE A 57 -20.96 3.48 5.05
C ILE A 57 -20.58 2.21 5.82
N SER A 58 -21.52 1.27 5.94
CA SER A 58 -21.27 -0.05 6.50
C SER A 58 -21.88 -1.10 5.58
N THR A 59 -21.03 -1.74 4.79
CA THR A 59 -21.43 -2.74 3.79
C THR A 59 -20.82 -4.09 4.15
N ALA A 60 -21.62 -5.16 4.03
CA ALA A 60 -21.18 -6.51 4.32
C ALA A 60 -20.02 -6.94 3.38
N PRO A 61 -19.05 -7.75 3.86
CA PRO A 61 -18.01 -8.31 3.01
C PRO A 61 -18.59 -9.14 1.87
N TYR A 62 -17.91 -9.14 0.72
CA TYR A 62 -18.26 -10.01 -0.39
C TYR A 62 -18.05 -11.48 -0.06
N ARG A 63 -18.83 -12.35 -0.69
CA ARG A 63 -18.63 -13.80 -0.60
C ARG A 63 -17.34 -14.17 -1.33
N MET A 64 -16.50 -14.95 -0.66
CA MET A 64 -15.20 -15.40 -1.16
C MET A 64 -15.11 -16.92 -1.07
N SER A 65 -14.37 -17.54 -1.98
CA SER A 65 -13.98 -18.94 -1.94
C SER A 65 -13.00 -19.22 -0.79
N ALA A 66 -12.78 -20.50 -0.46
CA ALA A 66 -11.85 -20.89 0.59
C ALA A 66 -10.39 -20.45 0.29
N SER A 67 -9.99 -20.48 -0.99
CA SER A 67 -8.65 -20.03 -1.41
C SER A 67 -8.48 -18.51 -1.27
N GLU A 68 -9.50 -17.74 -1.64
CA GLU A 68 -9.50 -16.28 -1.47
C GLU A 68 -9.46 -15.88 0.01
N LEU A 69 -10.23 -16.56 0.86
CA LEU A 69 -10.17 -16.31 2.31
C LEU A 69 -8.80 -16.62 2.91
N SER A 70 -8.14 -17.68 2.45
CA SER A 70 -6.79 -18.02 2.90
C SER A 70 -5.77 -16.95 2.50
N GLU A 71 -5.87 -16.45 1.26
CA GLU A 71 -4.98 -15.39 0.76
C GLU A 71 -5.25 -14.05 1.48
N LEU A 72 -6.52 -13.70 1.68
CA LEU A 72 -6.89 -12.50 2.43
C LEU A 72 -6.31 -12.54 3.86
N LYS A 73 -6.40 -13.69 4.52
CA LYS A 73 -5.85 -13.86 5.87
C LYS A 73 -4.33 -13.67 5.88
N LYS A 74 -3.62 -14.28 4.93
CA LYS A 74 -2.16 -14.14 4.78
C LYS A 74 -1.76 -12.67 4.60
N GLN A 75 -2.41 -11.95 3.70
CA GLN A 75 -2.12 -10.52 3.46
C GLN A 75 -2.42 -9.66 4.70
N LEU A 76 -3.49 -9.96 5.45
CA LEU A 76 -3.79 -9.25 6.69
C LEU A 76 -2.71 -9.48 7.75
N GLU A 77 -2.21 -10.71 7.89
CA GLU A 77 -1.12 -11.04 8.82
C GLU A 77 0.16 -10.27 8.47
N GLU A 78 0.55 -10.24 7.19
CA GLU A 78 1.71 -9.47 6.71
C GLU A 78 1.56 -7.95 7.00
N LEU A 79 0.37 -7.39 6.75
CA LEU A 79 0.11 -5.96 6.99
C LEU A 79 0.08 -5.62 8.49
N LEU A 80 -0.38 -6.54 9.34
CA LEU A 80 -0.35 -6.39 10.79
C LEU A 80 1.08 -6.45 11.32
N GLU A 81 1.90 -7.37 10.82
CA GLU A 81 3.32 -7.50 11.18
C GLU A 81 4.11 -6.23 10.82
N LYS A 82 3.85 -5.67 9.63
CA LYS A 82 4.40 -4.38 9.17
C LYS A 82 3.82 -3.16 9.91
N LYS A 83 2.84 -3.35 10.80
CA LYS A 83 2.14 -2.27 11.54
C LYS A 83 1.44 -1.26 10.63
N PHE A 84 1.17 -1.62 9.38
CA PHE A 84 0.45 -0.76 8.42
C PHE A 84 -1.04 -0.67 8.76
N ILE A 85 -1.59 -1.72 9.37
CA ILE A 85 -2.96 -1.76 9.86
C ILE A 85 -3.00 -2.18 11.33
N ARG A 86 -4.16 -1.95 11.97
CA ARG A 86 -4.45 -2.43 13.32
C ARG A 86 -5.93 -2.78 13.46
N PRO A 87 -6.30 -3.72 14.34
CA PRO A 87 -7.70 -3.97 14.66
C PRO A 87 -8.38 -2.70 15.17
N ARG A 88 -9.59 -2.42 14.69
CA ARG A 88 -10.44 -1.32 15.18
C ARG A 88 -11.90 -1.74 15.17
N VAL A 89 -12.67 -1.13 16.08
CA VAL A 89 -14.13 -1.15 16.05
C VAL A 89 -14.57 0.18 15.44
N SER A 90 -15.11 0.14 14.22
CA SER A 90 -15.50 1.33 13.46
C SER A 90 -16.97 1.21 13.06
N PRO A 91 -17.76 2.31 13.12
CA PRO A 91 -19.10 2.33 12.54
C PRO A 91 -19.06 2.34 10.99
N TRP A 92 -17.88 2.58 10.40
CA TRP A 92 -17.61 2.51 8.97
C TRP A 92 -16.99 1.16 8.60
N GLY A 93 -17.49 0.54 7.54
CA GLY A 93 -16.98 -0.71 6.98
C GLY A 93 -17.18 -0.74 5.46
N ALA A 94 -16.08 -0.94 4.73
CA ALA A 94 -16.07 -1.12 3.30
C ALA A 94 -15.65 -2.57 2.95
N PRO A 95 -16.27 -3.21 1.95
CA PRO A 95 -15.91 -4.56 1.56
C PRO A 95 -14.57 -4.57 0.82
N VAL A 96 -13.80 -5.64 1.01
CA VAL A 96 -12.51 -5.86 0.34
C VAL A 96 -12.71 -6.78 -0.87
N LEU A 97 -11.94 -6.53 -1.93
CA LEU A 97 -11.86 -7.38 -3.12
C LEU A 97 -10.40 -7.78 -3.35
N LEU A 98 -10.15 -9.08 -3.53
CA LEU A 98 -8.85 -9.58 -3.93
C LEU A 98 -8.68 -9.45 -5.44
N VAL A 99 -7.50 -9.00 -5.85
CA VAL A 99 -7.14 -8.84 -7.26
C VAL A 99 -5.90 -9.68 -7.53
N LYS A 100 -6.00 -10.57 -8.52
CA LYS A 100 -4.88 -11.37 -9.01
C LYS A 100 -3.89 -10.46 -9.73
N LYS A 101 -2.62 -10.45 -9.31
CA LYS A 101 -1.58 -9.69 -9.99
C LYS A 101 -1.01 -10.53 -11.13
N LYS A 102 -0.28 -9.88 -12.04
CA LYS A 102 0.36 -10.57 -13.19
C LYS A 102 1.32 -11.67 -12.73
N ASP A 103 1.98 -11.44 -11.60
CA ASP A 103 3.02 -12.31 -11.05
C ASP A 103 2.47 -13.37 -10.08
N GLY A 104 1.16 -13.34 -9.79
CA GLY A 104 0.50 -14.19 -8.78
C GLY A 104 -0.93 -13.79 -8.52
#